data_AF-A0A7X8F7I1-F1
#
_entry.id   AF-A0A7X8F7I1-F1
#
_cell.length_a   1.000
_cell.length_b   1.000
_cell.length_c   1.000
_cell.angle_alpha   90.00
_cell.angle_beta   90.00
_cell.angle_gamma   90.00
#
_symmetry.space_group_name_H-M   'P 1'
#
loop_
_entity.id
_entity.type
_entity.pdbx_description
1 polymer ?
#
loop_
_entity_poly.entity_id
_entity_poly.type
_entity_poly.pdbx_seq_one_letter_code
_entity_poly.pdbx_strand_id
1 'polypeptide(L)' 'MQLNENRIQNIRNDFPILKETVYGKPLVYFDNAATTHKPLTVLHKIEFAYNHLNA' A
#
# COMPACT_ATOMS: atom_id res chain seq x y z
N MET A 1 4.52 4.54 -21.31
CA MET A 1 3.95 3.33 -20.69
C MET A 1 2.51 3.64 -20.31
N GLN A 2 1.52 2.99 -20.94
CA GLN A 2 0.11 3.26 -20.66
C GLN A 2 -0.37 2.37 -19.51
N LEU A 3 -0.99 2.98 -18.50
CA LEU A 3 -1.69 2.27 -17.43
C LEU A 3 -3.12 2.01 -17.90
N ASN A 4 -3.56 0.76 -17.82
CA ASN A 4 -4.95 0.38 -18.03
C ASN A 4 -5.61 0.07 -16.68
N GLU A 5 -6.93 -0.04 -16.69
CA GLU A 5 -7.73 -0.23 -15.47
C GLU A 5 -7.30 -1.47 -14.68
N ASN A 6 -7.09 -2.61 -15.36
CA ASN A 6 -6.65 -3.84 -14.71
C ASN A 6 -5.31 -3.65 -13.98
N ARG A 7 -4.34 -2.99 -14.62
CA ARG A 7 -3.04 -2.72 -14.02
C ARG A 7 -3.13 -1.77 -12.83
N ILE A 8 -4.01 -0.76 -12.88
CA ILE A 8 -4.25 0.13 -11.75
C ILE A 8 -4.84 -0.65 -10.57
N GLN A 9 -5.79 -1.54 -10.81
CA GLN A 9 -6.37 -2.37 -9.74
C GLN A 9 -5.33 -3.30 -9.11
N ASN A 10 -4.45 -3.90 -9.92
CA ASN A 10 -3.35 -4.71 -9.39
C ASN A 10 -2.41 -3.88 -8.50
N ILE A 11 -2.04 -2.67 -8.92
CA ILE A 11 -1.22 -1.77 -8.09
C ILE A 11 -1.96 -1.40 -6.80
N ARG A 12 -3.26 -1.06 -6.84
CA ARG A 12 -4.04 -0.73 -5.64
C ARG A 12 -4.13 -1.90 -4.67
N ASN A 13 -4.15 -3.14 -5.16
CA ASN A 13 -4.16 -4.34 -4.32
C ASN A 13 -2.88 -4.50 -3.49
N ASP A 14 -1.76 -3.92 -3.92
CA ASP A 14 -0.53 -3.94 -3.12
C ASP A 14 -0.60 -3.02 -1.89
N PHE A 15 -1.57 -2.10 -1.82
CA PHE A 15 -1.78 -1.17 -0.70
C PHE A 15 -3.05 -1.55 0.06
N PRO A 16 -2.98 -2.45 1.06
CA PRO A 16 -4.17 -3.00 1.72
C PRO A 16 -5.05 -1.93 2.38
N ILE A 17 -4.45 -0.85 2.89
CA ILE A 17 -5.17 0.27 3.51
C ILE A 17 -6.19 0.93 2.57
N LEU A 18 -6.01 0.85 1.24
CA LEU A 18 -6.96 1.42 0.28
C LEU A 18 -8.30 0.65 0.21
N LYS A 19 -8.41 -0.51 0.88
CA LYS A 19 -9.66 -1.27 1.03
C LYS A 19 -10.44 -0.88 2.28
N GLU A 20 -9.85 -0.07 3.16
CA GLU A 20 -10.47 0.32 4.43
C GLU A 20 -11.60 1.32 4.25
N THR A 21 -12.46 1.37 5.27
CA THR A 21 -13.52 2.38 5.39
C THR A 21 -13.23 3.33 6.54
N VAL A 22 -13.45 4.62 6.30
CA VAL A 22 -13.27 5.69 7.29
C VAL A 22 -14.60 6.42 7.41
N TYR A 23 -15.13 6.48 8.63
CA TYR A 23 -16.47 7.01 8.91
C TYR A 23 -17.58 6.40 8.02
N GLY A 24 -17.47 5.08 7.76
CA GLY A 24 -18.43 4.34 6.94
C GLY A 24 -18.34 4.59 5.43
N LYS A 25 -17.28 5.25 4.94
CA LYS A 25 -17.07 5.53 3.51
C LYS A 25 -15.73 4.96 3.03
N PRO A 26 -15.60 4.56 1.75
CA PRO A 26 -14.32 4.10 1.21
C PRO A 26 -13.23 5.16 1.34
N LEU A 27 -12.03 4.74 1.73
CA LEU A 27 -10.89 5.65 1.86
C LEU A 27 -10.48 6.24 0.50
N VAL A 28 -10.41 7.57 0.42
CA VAL A 28 -9.76 8.32 -0.65
C VAL A 28 -8.64 9.16 -0.03
N TYR A 29 -7.39 8.72 -0.20
CA TYR A 29 -6.23 9.36 0.42
C TYR A 29 -5.53 10.32 -0.55
N PHE A 30 -5.79 11.62 -0.39
CA PHE A 30 -5.23 12.70 -1.21
C PHE A 30 -4.16 13.54 -0.48
N ASP A 31 -3.54 12.97 0.55
CA ASP A 31 -2.46 13.62 1.31
C ASP A 31 -1.08 12.96 1.08
N ASN A 32 -0.85 12.48 -0.15
CA ASN A 32 0.39 11.78 -0.51
C ASN A 32 1.64 12.68 -0.42
N ALA A 33 1.45 14.01 -0.42
CA ALA A 33 2.54 14.98 -0.30
C ALA A 33 3.09 15.04 1.13
N ALA A 34 2.25 14.83 2.15
CA ALA A 34 2.70 14.75 3.54
C ALA A 34 3.39 13.40 3.82
N THR A 35 2.80 12.29 3.38
CA THR A 35 3.42 10.96 3.45
C THR A 35 2.72 9.98 2.52
N THR A 36 3.36 8.85 2.23
CA THR A 36 2.82 7.82 1.34
C THR A 36 2.54 6.52 2.08
N HIS A 37 1.46 5.85 1.69
CA HIS A 37 1.22 4.45 2.07
C HIS A 37 2.32 3.54 1.53
N LYS A 38 2.51 2.38 2.18
CA LYS A 38 3.54 1.41 1.81
C LYS A 38 2.87 0.19 1.16
N PRO A 39 3.41 -0.33 0.03
CA PRO A 39 2.93 -1.57 -0.54
C PRO A 39 3.37 -2.76 0.32
N LEU A 40 2.67 -3.89 0.19
CA LEU A 40 2.96 -5.13 0.92
C LEU A 40 4.41 -5.59 0.81
N THR A 41 5.02 -5.46 -0.37
CA THR A 41 6.42 -5.86 -0.61
C THR A 41 7.41 -5.13 0.30
N VAL A 42 7.16 -3.84 0.59
CA VAL A 42 7.97 -3.04 1.52
C VAL A 42 7.75 -3.51 2.95
N LEU A 43 6.49 -3.76 3.34
CA LEU A 43 6.16 -4.26 4.68
C LEU A 43 6.82 -5.62 4.95
N HIS A 44 6.70 -6.56 4.01
CA HIS A 44 7.32 -7.88 4.12
C HIS A 44 8.85 -7.80 4.23
N LYS A 45 9.48 -6.85 3.53
CA LYS A 45 10.93 -6.69 3.62
C LYS A 45 11.39 -6.16 4.97
N ILE A 46 10.61 -5.25 5.56
CA ILE A 46 10.86 -4.75 6.93
C ILE A 46 10.71 -5.89 7.93
N GLU A 47 9.62 -6.64 7.85
CA GLU A 47 9.37 -7.82 8.70
C GLU A 47 10.49 -8.84 8.59
N PHE A 48 10.90 -9.18 7.36
CA PHE A 48 12.02 -10.08 7.11
C PHE A 48 13.31 -9.59 7.78
N ALA A 49 13.60 -8.28 7.71
CA ALA A 49 14.81 -7.72 8.31
C ALA A 49 14.81 -7.90 9.84
N TYR A 50 13.69 -7.65 10.51
CA TYR A 50 13.58 -7.86 11.95
C TYR A 50 13.72 -9.34 12.34
N ASN A 51 13.19 -10.25 11.54
CA ASN A 51 13.19 -11.69 11.88
C ASN A 51 14.50 -12.41 11.52
N HIS A 52 15.27 -11.91 10.55
CA HIS A 52 16.40 -12.66 9.98
C HIS A 52 17.72 -11.90 9.88
N LEU A 53 17.71 -10.57 9.94
CA LEU A 53 18.92 -9.77 9.71
C LEU A 53 19.43 -9.06 10.98
N ASN A 54 18.55 -8.79 11.94
CA ASN A 54 18.90 -8.13 13.21
C ASN A 54 19.26 -9.14 14.33
N ALA A 55 19.92 -10.26 13.97
CA ALA A 55 20.41 -11.25 14.93
C ALA A 55 21.48 -10.68 15.87
#